data_AF-A0A7S0VA38-F1
#
_entry.id   AF-A0A7S0VA38-F1
#
_cell.length_a   1.000
_cell.length_b   1.000
_cell.length_c   1.000
_cell.angle_alpha   90.00
_cell.angle_beta   90.00
_cell.angle_gamma   90.00
#
_symmetry.space_group_name_H-M   'P 1'
#
loop_
_entity.id
_entity.type
_entity.pdbx_description
1 polymer ?
#
loop_
_entity_poly.entity_id
_entity_poly.type
_entity_poly.pdbx_seq_one_letter_code
_entity_poly.pdbx_strand_id
1 'polypeptide(L)'
;YQTDPRPSLPFLGQNNGLCIFSRLPFTSPPSTHNFATSGELVCTKGFSHAAVEFGGAPLHVVTTHMDSKKRPKNVKEIQAGEIASALQLLLISTSAKRQAQCVVAGDFNICSRGTKDDGTQYRALKAALAPMADVYDGSEIAPTRRPDTKPWVRGKKKGKEGGAAIDHFF
;
A
#
# COMPACT_ATOMS: atom_id res chain seq x y z
N TYR A 1 15.62 -5.51 11.64
CA TYR A 1 14.37 -5.26 12.39
C TYR A 1 13.19 -5.53 11.47
N GLN A 2 12.13 -6.15 11.98
CA GLN A 2 10.96 -6.49 11.18
C GLN A 2 9.66 -6.33 11.96
N THR A 3 8.58 -5.97 11.28
CA THR A 3 7.24 -5.95 11.90
C THR A 3 6.66 -7.35 11.97
N ASP A 4 5.81 -7.59 12.97
CA ASP A 4 5.08 -8.84 13.11
C ASP A 4 3.74 -8.76 12.35
N PRO A 5 3.47 -9.68 11.40
CA PRO A 5 2.18 -9.70 10.70
C PRO A 5 1.07 -10.40 11.51
N ARG A 6 1.40 -11.17 12.56
CA ARG A 6 0.44 -11.94 13.37
C ARG A 6 -0.69 -11.10 14.02
N PRO A 7 -0.48 -9.84 14.44
CA PRO A 7 -1.56 -9.00 14.95
C PRO A 7 -2.71 -8.76 13.96
N SER A 8 -2.48 -8.93 12.65
CA SER A 8 -3.54 -8.83 11.63
C SER A 8 -4.26 -10.15 11.33
N LEU A 9 -3.91 -11.24 12.02
CA LEU A 9 -4.50 -12.56 11.79
C LEU A 9 -5.97 -12.57 12.25
N PRO A 10 -6.93 -12.84 11.35
CA PRO A 10 -8.32 -13.00 11.73
C PRO A 10 -8.56 -14.36 12.41
N PHE A 11 -9.72 -14.52 13.06
CA PHE A 11 -10.15 -15.80 13.60
C PHE A 11 -10.20 -16.91 12.54
N LEU A 12 -10.59 -16.56 11.30
CA LEU A 12 -10.56 -17.44 10.14
C LEU A 12 -10.01 -16.66 8.94
N GLY A 13 -9.02 -17.23 8.25
CA GLY A 13 -8.47 -16.66 7.02
C GLY A 13 -6.99 -16.29 7.13
N GLN A 14 -6.60 -15.30 6.34
CA GLN A 14 -5.23 -14.84 6.14
C GLN A 14 -5.06 -13.46 6.75
N ASN A 15 -3.89 -13.25 7.35
CA ASN A 15 -3.43 -11.94 7.80
C ASN A 15 -3.24 -10.98 6.60
N ASN A 16 -2.92 -9.71 6.84
CA ASN A 16 -2.90 -8.71 5.78
C ASN A 16 -1.68 -8.82 4.84
N GLY A 17 -0.77 -9.74 5.12
CA GLY A 17 0.44 -10.00 4.32
C GLY A 17 1.47 -8.88 4.35
N LEU A 18 1.36 -7.93 5.28
CA LEU A 18 2.24 -6.78 5.36
C LEU A 18 3.40 -7.00 6.33
N CYS A 19 4.60 -6.63 5.89
CA CYS A 19 5.79 -6.60 6.73
C CYS A 19 6.72 -5.47 6.29
N ILE A 20 7.28 -4.74 7.26
CA ILE A 20 8.34 -3.75 7.03
C ILE A 20 9.64 -4.34 7.55
N PHE A 21 10.65 -4.39 6.69
CA PHE A 21 12.02 -4.75 7.06
C PHE A 21 12.89 -3.49 7.10
N SER A 22 13.67 -3.35 8.16
CA SER A 22 14.58 -2.22 8.35
C SER A 22 15.95 -2.68 8.80
N ARG A 23 17.00 -2.07 8.24
CA ARG A 23 18.38 -2.16 8.75
C ARG A 23 18.58 -1.33 10.02
N LEU A 24 17.75 -0.30 10.21
CA LEU A 24 17.77 0.60 11.36
C LEU A 24 16.81 0.09 12.45
N PRO A 25 17.15 0.26 13.74
CA PRO A 25 16.26 -0.07 14.85
C PRO A 25 14.96 0.70 14.77
N PHE A 26 13.86 0.07 15.17
CA PHE A 26 12.61 0.79 15.34
C PHE A 26 12.68 1.65 16.60
N THR A 27 12.28 2.91 16.49
CA THR A 27 12.29 3.88 17.60
C THR A 27 11.05 3.79 18.48
N SER A 28 10.01 3.10 18.00
CA SER A 28 8.81 2.74 18.74
C SER A 28 8.33 1.33 18.35
N PRO A 29 7.50 0.67 19.18
CA PRO A 29 6.88 -0.59 18.80
C PRO A 29 6.13 -0.44 17.47
N PRO A 30 6.42 -1.27 16.45
CA PRO A 30 5.68 -1.22 15.20
C PRO A 30 4.22 -1.63 15.43
N SER A 31 3.33 -1.12 14.58
CA SER A 31 1.91 -1.40 14.66
C SER A 31 1.36 -1.94 13.34
N THR A 32 0.33 -2.77 13.44
CA THR A 32 -0.38 -3.33 12.29
C THR A 32 -1.87 -3.13 12.51
N HIS A 33 -2.54 -2.63 11.49
CA HIS A 33 -3.95 -2.23 11.53
C HIS A 33 -4.71 -2.92 10.42
N ASN A 34 -5.86 -3.48 10.75
CA ASN A 34 -6.81 -3.98 9.77
C ASN A 34 -7.78 -2.85 9.41
N PHE A 35 -8.14 -2.74 8.13
CA PHE A 35 -9.20 -1.81 7.73
C PHE A 35 -10.54 -2.27 8.30
N ALA A 36 -11.29 -1.32 8.86
CA ALA A 36 -12.64 -1.58 9.33
C ALA A 36 -13.57 -1.95 8.17
N THR A 37 -13.34 -1.32 7.01
CA THR A 37 -14.04 -1.66 5.78
C THR A 37 -13.14 -2.54 4.92
N SER A 38 -13.49 -3.82 4.80
CA SER A 38 -12.93 -4.67 3.75
C SER A 38 -14.00 -5.42 2.99
N GLY A 39 -13.79 -5.53 1.68
CA GLY A 39 -14.61 -6.40 0.85
C GLY A 39 -14.17 -7.86 0.89
N GLU A 40 -12.96 -8.17 1.35
CA GLU A 40 -12.42 -9.54 1.31
C GLU A 40 -12.89 -10.35 2.54
N LEU A 41 -13.35 -11.59 2.30
CA LEU A 41 -13.94 -12.44 3.35
C LEU A 41 -12.91 -13.28 4.10
N VAL A 42 -11.81 -13.63 3.42
CA VAL A 42 -10.82 -14.58 3.93
C VAL A 42 -9.43 -13.97 4.05
N CYS A 43 -9.25 -12.72 3.63
CA CYS A 43 -7.98 -12.02 3.71
C CYS A 43 -8.23 -10.67 4.36
N THR A 44 -7.48 -10.34 5.41
CA THR A 44 -7.54 -9.00 5.96
C THR A 44 -6.80 -8.01 5.04
N LYS A 45 -7.32 -6.80 4.95
CA LYS A 45 -6.63 -5.66 4.33
C LYS A 45 -6.27 -4.67 5.40
N GLY A 46 -5.28 -3.83 5.15
CA GLY A 46 -4.83 -2.90 6.17
C GLY A 46 -3.55 -2.18 5.84
N PHE A 47 -2.88 -1.73 6.89
CA PHE A 47 -1.57 -1.12 6.83
C PHE A 47 -0.70 -1.52 8.04
N SER A 48 0.61 -1.50 7.84
CA SER A 48 1.59 -1.62 8.92
C SER A 48 2.41 -0.35 9.00
N HIS A 49 2.80 0.02 10.21
CA HIS A 49 3.57 1.21 10.53
C HIS A 49 4.79 0.85 11.36
N ALA A 50 5.91 1.51 11.06
CA ALA A 50 7.10 1.50 11.88
C ALA A 50 7.73 2.90 11.89
N ALA A 51 8.43 3.26 12.96
CA ALA A 51 9.23 4.47 13.04
C ALA A 51 10.71 4.11 13.18
N VAL A 52 11.58 4.84 12.48
CA VAL A 52 13.05 4.73 12.58
C VAL A 52 13.64 6.13 12.74
N GLU A 53 14.89 6.23 13.18
CA GLU A 53 15.64 7.49 13.12
C GLU A 53 16.47 7.51 11.84
N PHE A 54 16.31 8.55 11.02
CA PHE A 54 17.02 8.71 9.75
C PHE A 54 17.43 10.18 9.58
N GLY A 55 18.72 10.44 9.33
CA GLY A 55 19.22 11.81 9.17
C GLY A 55 19.02 12.71 10.40
N GLY A 56 18.93 12.13 11.61
CA GLY A 56 18.68 12.87 12.85
C GLY A 56 17.21 13.28 13.06
N ALA A 57 16.29 12.80 12.22
CA ALA A 57 14.86 13.02 12.34
C ALA A 57 14.08 11.68 12.40
N PRO A 58 12.89 11.64 13.04
CA PRO A 58 12.00 10.49 12.95
C PRO A 58 11.48 10.30 11.52
N LEU A 59 11.60 9.09 10.99
CA LEU A 59 10.98 8.67 9.74
C LEU A 59 9.91 7.62 10.03
N HIS A 60 8.66 7.96 9.72
CA HIS A 60 7.53 7.05 9.76
C HIS A 60 7.40 6.33 8.41
N VAL A 61 7.37 5.00 8.45
CA VAL A 61 7.17 4.16 7.27
C VAL A 61 5.84 3.45 7.42
N VAL A 62 4.96 3.64 6.44
CA VAL A 62 3.68 2.94 6.34
C VAL A 62 3.67 2.12 5.05
N THR A 63 3.33 0.85 5.17
CA THR A 63 3.02 -0.01 4.03
C THR A 63 1.56 -0.41 4.06
N THR A 64 0.87 -0.45 2.92
CA THR A 64 -0.55 -0.81 2.84
C THR A 64 -0.85 -1.80 1.70
N HIS A 65 -1.95 -2.54 1.86
CA HIS A 65 -2.58 -3.32 0.81
C HIS A 65 -4.08 -3.09 0.90
N MET A 66 -4.62 -2.32 -0.05
CA MET A 66 -6.03 -1.93 -0.10
C MET A 66 -6.88 -2.92 -0.89
N ASP A 67 -8.20 -2.82 -0.77
CA ASP A 67 -9.15 -3.71 -1.42
C ASP A 67 -9.01 -3.74 -2.95
N SER A 68 -9.24 -4.92 -3.53
CA SER A 68 -9.19 -5.10 -4.99
C SER A 68 -10.50 -4.66 -5.68
N LYS A 69 -10.44 -4.49 -7.02
CA LYS A 69 -11.39 -3.71 -7.84
C LYS A 69 -12.85 -4.18 -7.94
N LYS A 70 -13.28 -5.20 -7.20
CA LYS A 70 -14.65 -5.76 -7.30
C LYS A 70 -15.62 -5.27 -6.23
N ARG A 71 -15.36 -4.12 -5.60
CA ARG A 71 -16.09 -3.64 -4.42
C ARG A 71 -16.74 -2.28 -4.66
N PRO A 72 -17.72 -1.87 -3.85
CA PRO A 72 -18.34 -0.54 -3.95
C PRO A 72 -17.28 0.55 -4.06
N LYS A 73 -17.53 1.55 -4.92
CA LYS A 73 -16.52 2.57 -5.30
C LYS A 73 -15.88 3.25 -4.09
N ASN A 74 -16.63 3.41 -3.00
CA ASN A 74 -16.25 4.12 -1.77
C ASN A 74 -15.35 3.32 -0.82
N VAL A 75 -15.20 2.00 -0.95
CA VAL A 75 -14.41 1.20 0.02
C VAL A 75 -12.97 1.71 0.12
N LYS A 76 -12.34 2.00 -1.02
CA LYS A 76 -10.95 2.49 -1.04
C LYS A 76 -10.83 3.95 -0.58
N GLU A 77 -11.89 4.74 -0.73
CA GLU A 77 -11.91 6.11 -0.22
C GLU A 77 -11.94 6.09 1.31
N ILE A 78 -12.76 5.21 1.89
CA ILE A 78 -12.80 4.96 3.34
C ILE A 78 -11.44 4.46 3.83
N GLN A 79 -10.86 3.46 3.18
CA GLN A 79 -9.52 2.92 3.54
C GLN A 79 -8.42 3.99 3.46
N ALA A 80 -8.47 4.90 2.47
CA ALA A 80 -7.53 6.03 2.40
C ALA A 80 -7.72 7.00 3.58
N GLY A 81 -8.98 7.25 3.99
CA GLY A 81 -9.29 8.01 5.19
C GLY A 81 -8.78 7.36 6.48
N GLU A 82 -8.92 6.04 6.61
CA GLU A 82 -8.41 5.28 7.77
C GLU A 82 -6.88 5.42 7.91
N ILE A 83 -6.13 5.35 6.80
CA ILE A 83 -4.67 5.61 6.81
C ILE A 83 -4.38 7.03 7.27
N ALA A 84 -5.07 8.03 6.72
CA ALA A 84 -4.87 9.43 7.03
C ALA A 84 -5.14 9.74 8.50
N SER A 85 -6.24 9.23 9.07
CA SER A 85 -6.58 9.41 10.48
C SER A 85 -5.54 8.76 11.40
N ALA A 86 -5.06 7.56 11.07
CA ALA A 86 -4.02 6.89 11.85
C ALA A 86 -2.70 7.69 11.83
N LEU A 87 -2.31 8.22 10.67
CA LEU A 87 -1.12 9.07 10.54
C LEU A 87 -1.27 10.39 11.30
N GLN A 88 -2.45 11.00 11.31
CA GLN A 88 -2.70 12.24 12.04
C GLN A 88 -2.58 12.04 13.56
N LEU A 89 -3.06 10.91 14.09
CA LEU A 89 -2.87 10.57 15.51
C LEU A 89 -1.39 10.35 15.85
N LEU A 90 -0.64 9.70 14.96
CA LEU A 90 0.80 9.51 15.11
C LEU A 90 1.53 10.87 15.14
N LEU A 91 1.14 11.81 14.28
CA LEU A 91 1.69 13.16 14.23
C LEU A 91 1.45 13.98 15.49
N ILE A 92 0.23 13.94 16.04
CA ILE A 92 -0.08 14.64 17.30
C ILE A 92 0.81 14.11 18.44
N SER A 93 1.16 12.83 18.42
CA SER A 93 2.02 12.22 19.44
C SER A 93 3.52 12.51 19.26
N THR A 94 3.96 12.96 18.08
CA THR A 94 5.38 13.20 17.73
C THR A 94 5.75 14.68 17.58
N SER A 95 4.76 15.57 17.49
CA SER A 95 4.89 17.01 17.21
C SER A 95 5.72 17.83 18.22
N ALA A 96 6.22 17.22 19.29
CA ALA A 96 7.17 17.87 20.21
C ALA A 96 8.64 17.81 19.75
N LYS A 97 9.01 17.02 18.73
CA LYS A 97 10.42 16.79 18.37
C LYS A 97 10.65 16.71 16.85
N ARG A 98 11.15 17.83 16.28
CA ARG A 98 11.73 17.96 14.92
C ARG A 98 10.73 17.75 13.77
N GLN A 99 11.10 18.23 12.57
CA GLN A 99 10.41 17.88 11.32
C GLN A 99 10.50 16.37 11.13
N ALA A 100 9.47 15.63 11.54
CA ALA A 100 9.36 14.22 11.21
C ALA A 100 9.22 14.07 9.68
N GLN A 101 9.47 12.87 9.16
CA GLN A 101 9.25 12.48 7.76
C GLN A 101 8.27 11.29 7.71
N CYS A 102 7.49 11.16 6.64
CA CYS A 102 6.60 10.02 6.46
C CYS A 102 6.62 9.52 5.02
N VAL A 103 6.70 8.21 4.88
CA VAL A 103 6.59 7.51 3.61
C VAL A 103 5.43 6.54 3.72
N VAL A 104 4.45 6.68 2.82
CA VAL A 104 3.32 5.75 2.68
C VAL A 104 3.46 5.04 1.33
N ALA A 105 3.65 3.73 1.37
CA ALA A 105 3.86 2.90 0.18
C ALA A 105 2.99 1.64 0.21
N GLY A 106 2.96 0.90 -0.90
CA GLY A 106 2.28 -0.40 -0.98
C GLY A 106 1.34 -0.53 -2.17
N ASP A 107 0.47 -1.54 -2.14
CA ASP A 107 -0.53 -1.78 -3.17
C ASP A 107 -1.86 -1.12 -2.79
N PHE A 108 -2.02 0.14 -3.21
CA PHE A 108 -3.27 0.89 -3.05
C PHE A 108 -4.41 0.36 -3.94
N ASN A 109 -4.14 -0.54 -4.89
CA ASN A 109 -5.12 -1.02 -5.88
C ASN A 109 -5.82 0.10 -6.69
N ILE A 110 -5.28 1.32 -6.70
CA ILE A 110 -5.79 2.52 -7.37
C ILE A 110 -4.97 2.80 -8.63
N CYS A 111 -5.64 3.25 -9.70
CA CYS A 111 -4.97 3.61 -10.94
C CYS A 111 -4.72 5.12 -11.00
N SER A 112 -3.46 5.54 -11.08
CA SER A 112 -3.12 6.97 -11.24
C SER A 112 -3.57 7.58 -12.57
N ARG A 113 -3.73 6.76 -13.62
CA ARG A 113 -4.12 7.21 -14.97
C ARG A 113 -5.64 7.30 -15.17
N GLY A 114 -6.45 7.01 -14.15
CA GLY A 114 -7.91 7.02 -14.26
C GLY A 114 -8.52 5.97 -15.21
N THR A 115 -7.71 5.07 -15.79
CA THR A 115 -8.16 4.03 -16.74
C THR A 115 -9.16 3.03 -16.17
N LYS A 116 -9.37 3.04 -14.85
CA LYS A 116 -10.26 2.08 -14.16
C LYS A 116 -11.38 2.76 -13.37
N ASP A 117 -11.35 4.08 -13.19
CA ASP A 117 -12.25 4.81 -12.28
C ASP A 117 -12.28 6.33 -12.51
N ASP A 118 -12.06 6.83 -13.73
CA ASP A 118 -11.98 8.28 -14.09
C ASP A 118 -10.97 9.13 -13.26
N GLY A 119 -10.17 8.46 -12.43
CA GLY A 119 -9.21 9.06 -11.52
C GLY A 119 -9.80 9.47 -10.18
N THR A 120 -11.08 9.21 -9.90
CA THR A 120 -11.74 9.59 -8.64
C THR A 120 -11.02 9.03 -7.42
N GLN A 121 -10.66 7.75 -7.41
CA GLN A 121 -10.00 7.14 -6.24
C GLN A 121 -8.58 7.67 -6.06
N TYR A 122 -7.90 8.03 -7.15
CA TYR A 122 -6.58 8.65 -7.05
C TYR A 122 -6.65 10.08 -6.50
N ARG A 123 -7.66 10.85 -6.89
CA ARG A 123 -7.93 12.17 -6.30
C ARG A 123 -8.32 12.06 -4.83
N ALA A 124 -9.17 11.10 -4.47
CA ALA A 124 -9.54 10.85 -3.07
C ALA A 124 -8.35 10.44 -2.21
N LEU A 125 -7.48 9.55 -2.72
CA LEU A 125 -6.24 9.18 -2.04
C LEU A 125 -5.33 10.39 -1.81
N LYS A 126 -5.13 11.22 -2.85
CA LYS A 126 -4.37 12.47 -2.72
C LYS A 126 -4.97 13.41 -1.68
N ALA A 127 -6.29 13.62 -1.71
CA ALA A 127 -6.97 14.49 -0.78
C ALA A 127 -6.88 13.99 0.67
N ALA A 128 -7.03 12.67 0.88
CA ALA A 128 -6.89 12.07 2.20
C ALA A 128 -5.48 12.21 2.77
N LEU A 129 -4.45 12.09 1.92
CA LEU A 129 -3.06 12.22 2.33
C LEU A 129 -2.51 13.65 2.26
N ALA A 130 -3.25 14.61 1.69
CA ALA A 130 -2.81 16.01 1.56
C ALA A 130 -2.45 16.67 2.90
N PRO A 131 -3.20 16.47 4.01
CA PRO A 131 -2.81 17.02 5.31
C PRO A 131 -1.46 16.49 5.81
N MET A 132 -0.97 15.37 5.27
CA MET A 132 0.37 14.86 5.58
C MET A 132 1.45 15.57 4.78
N ALA A 133 1.14 16.11 3.59
CA ALA A 133 2.07 16.89 2.78
C ALA A 133 2.47 18.21 3.44
N ASP A 134 1.55 18.81 4.19
CA ASP A 134 1.80 20.06 4.91
C ASP A 134 2.67 19.83 6.15
N VAL A 135 2.68 18.60 6.67
CA VAL A 135 3.42 18.23 7.89
C VAL A 135 4.78 17.60 7.57
N TYR A 136 4.89 16.93 6.43
CA TYR A 136 6.08 16.24 5.96
C TYR A 136 6.55 16.90 4.65
N ASP A 137 7.71 17.58 4.70
CA ASP A 137 8.26 18.39 3.58
C ASP A 137 8.23 17.62 2.24
N GLY A 138 7.28 17.99 1.38
CA GLY A 138 7.07 17.41 0.05
C GLY A 138 6.37 16.04 0.06
N SER A 139 5.07 16.01 -0.25
CA SER A 139 4.43 14.75 -0.67
C SER A 139 4.57 14.56 -2.19
N GLU A 140 5.39 13.59 -2.59
CA GLU A 140 5.31 13.04 -3.94
C GLU A 140 4.61 11.68 -3.87
N ILE A 141 3.33 11.61 -4.27
CA ILE A 141 2.70 10.31 -4.54
C ILE A 141 3.25 9.81 -5.87
N ALA A 142 4.40 9.14 -5.81
CA ALA A 142 5.03 8.53 -6.96
C ALA A 142 4.39 7.16 -7.24
N PRO A 143 3.77 6.93 -8.41
CA PRO A 143 3.35 5.58 -8.79
C PRO A 143 4.59 4.68 -8.92
N THR A 144 4.60 3.55 -8.21
CA THR A 144 5.70 2.57 -8.24
C THR A 144 5.87 1.86 -9.59
N ARG A 145 4.95 2.08 -10.54
CA ARG A 145 5.08 1.53 -11.90
C ARG A 145 5.98 2.44 -12.73
N ARG A 146 7.17 1.94 -13.10
CA ARG A 146 7.99 2.56 -14.16
C ARG A 146 7.10 2.80 -15.40
N PRO A 147 7.16 3.97 -16.06
CA PRO A 147 6.30 4.29 -17.20
C PRO A 147 6.38 3.26 -18.36
N ASP A 148 7.45 2.47 -18.39
CA ASP A 148 7.94 1.72 -19.54
C ASP A 148 8.23 0.23 -19.24
N THR A 149 7.82 -0.29 -18.06
CA THR A 149 7.85 -1.74 -17.83
C THR A 149 6.68 -2.43 -18.53
N LYS A 150 7.01 -3.25 -19.53
CA LYS A 150 6.07 -4.16 -20.22
C LYS A 150 5.22 -4.89 -19.16
N PRO A 151 3.90 -5.06 -19.40
CA PRO A 151 3.04 -5.77 -18.46
C PRO A 151 3.67 -7.13 -18.15
N TRP A 152 3.71 -7.50 -16.87
CA TRP A 152 4.07 -8.84 -16.43
C TRP A 152 3.17 -9.79 -17.24
N VAL A 153 3.75 -10.50 -18.20
CA VAL A 153 3.01 -11.48 -18.99
C VAL A 153 2.69 -12.58 -18.00
N ARG A 154 1.46 -12.58 -17.46
CA ARG A 154 0.90 -13.77 -16.80
C ARG A 154 1.15 -14.89 -17.79
N GLY A 155 2.04 -15.82 -17.43
CA GLY A 155 2.41 -16.94 -18.28
C GLY A 155 1.13 -17.57 -18.82
N LYS A 156 0.84 -17.32 -20.09
CA LYS A 156 -0.28 -17.98 -20.77
C LYS A 156 0.06 -19.45 -20.74
N LYS A 157 -0.82 -20.24 -20.11
CA LYS A 157 -0.83 -21.70 -20.06
C LYS A 157 -0.15 -22.31 -21.29
N LYS A 158 1.05 -22.90 -21.10
CA LYS A 158 1.52 -23.97 -21.98
C LYS A 158 0.63 -25.16 -21.69
N GLY A 159 -0.23 -25.49 -22.65
CA GLY A 159 -1.17 -26.60 -22.50
C GLY A 159 -2.31 -26.51 -23.50
N LYS A 160 -1.98 -26.64 -24.78
CA LYS A 160 -2.80 -27.36 -25.76
C LYS A 160 -1.85 -27.87 -26.85
N GLU A 161 -1.52 -29.14 -26.71
CA GLU A 161 -1.06 -30.01 -27.79
C GLU A 161 -2.11 -30.04 -28.91
N GLY A 162 -1.66 -30.27 -30.14
CA GLY A 162 -2.50 -30.68 -31.26
C GLY A 162 -2.52 -29.70 -32.42
N GLY A 163 -1.75 -30.01 -33.47
CA GLY A 163 -1.89 -29.36 -34.77
C GLY A 163 -0.58 -29.33 -35.54
N ALA A 164 -0.24 -30.45 -36.18
CA ALA A 164 0.85 -30.57 -37.12
C ALA A 164 0.65 -29.64 -38.34
N ALA A 165 1.71 -28.96 -38.75
CA ALA A 165 1.97 -28.65 -40.15
C ALA A 165 3.49 -28.47 -40.31
N ILE A 166 4.09 -29.51 -40.87
CA ILE A 166 5.38 -29.48 -41.52
C ILE A 166 5.18 -28.67 -42.80
N ASP A 167 6.06 -27.74 -43.11
CA ASP A 167 6.61 -27.66 -44.47
C ASP A 167 7.90 -26.84 -44.50
N HIS A 168 8.83 -27.38 -45.27
CA HIS A 168 10.21 -26.94 -45.45
C HIS A 168 10.33 -25.84 -46.52
N PHE A 169 11.52 -25.24 -46.51
CA PHE A 169 12.31 -24.68 -47.62
C PHE A 169 12.25 -23.17 -47.92
N PHE A 170 13.47 -22.62 -47.83
CA PHE A 170 14.08 -21.38 -48.35
C PHE A 170 13.50 -20.03 -47.92
#